data_AF-A0A3S4ZSP0-F1
#
_entry.id   AF-A0A3S4ZSP0-F1
#
_cell.length_a   1.000
_cell.length_b   1.000
_cell.length_c   1.000
_cell.angle_alpha   90.00
_cell.angle_beta   90.00
_cell.angle_gamma   90.00
#
_symmetry.space_group_name_H-M   'P 1'
#
loop_
_entity.id
_entity.type
_entity.pdbx_description
1 polymer ?
#
loop_
_entity_poly.entity_id
_entity_poly.type
_entity_poly.pdbx_seq_one_letter_code
_entity_poly.pdbx_strand_id
1 'polypeptide(L)'
;MTVKEMFNKDRLEAEKFVRYNELNTVIYMSGSKLKKSKYEKLLDEYVENSKLDCELGVITKEIHEFEMKAADILKKSIENFIVY
;
A
#
# COMPACT_ATOMS: atom_id res chain seq x y z
N MET A 1 17.95 -1.88 5.49
CA MET A 1 16.49 -1.80 5.27
C MET A 1 16.18 -2.40 3.91
N THR A 2 15.45 -3.49 3.88
CA THR A 2 15.02 -4.20 2.66
C THR A 2 13.85 -3.48 2.01
N VAL A 3 13.59 -3.75 0.72
CA VAL A 3 12.44 -3.17 0.00
C VAL A 3 11.11 -3.51 0.69
N LYS A 4 10.99 -4.72 1.24
CA LYS A 4 9.81 -5.16 1.98
C LYS A 4 9.60 -4.40 3.28
N GLU A 5 10.68 -4.12 4.03
CA GLU A 5 10.61 -3.29 5.23
C GLU A 5 10.20 -1.86 4.92
N MET A 6 10.71 -1.29 3.82
CA MET A 6 10.31 0.05 3.38
C MET A 6 8.83 0.08 2.98
N PHE A 7 8.38 -0.90 2.19
CA PHE A 7 6.97 -1.03 1.82
C PHE A 7 6.07 -1.15 3.06
N ASN A 8 6.45 -1.96 4.04
CA ASN A 8 5.68 -2.10 5.28
C ASN A 8 5.60 -0.79 6.07
N LYS A 9 6.67 0.00 6.09
CA LYS A 9 6.68 1.32 6.71
C LYS A 9 5.70 2.26 5.99
N ASP A 10 5.77 2.31 4.67
CA ASP A 10 4.91 3.16 3.86
C ASP A 10 3.43 2.72 3.95
N ARG A 11 3.18 1.41 4.04
CA ARG A 11 1.83 0.85 4.28
C ARG A 11 1.26 1.33 5.62
N LEU A 12 2.03 1.25 6.70
CA LEU A 12 1.59 1.74 8.01
C LEU A 12 1.31 3.26 7.98
N GLU A 13 2.04 4.00 7.17
CA GLU A 13 1.82 5.43 6.96
C GLU A 13 0.54 5.69 6.17
N ALA A 14 0.29 4.93 5.10
CA ALA A 14 -0.97 4.97 4.35
C ALA A 14 -2.17 4.67 5.25
N GLU A 15 -2.09 3.64 6.08
CA GLU A 15 -3.14 3.29 7.04
C GLU A 15 -3.41 4.41 8.05
N LYS A 16 -2.37 5.13 8.50
CA LYS A 16 -2.56 6.31 9.34
C LYS A 16 -3.36 7.39 8.60
N PHE A 17 -3.02 7.68 7.35
CA PHE A 17 -3.77 8.65 6.54
C PHE A 17 -5.23 8.25 6.36
N VAL A 18 -5.52 6.96 6.13
CA VAL A 18 -6.90 6.47 6.08
C VAL A 18 -7.64 6.71 7.39
N ARG A 19 -7.00 6.47 8.55
CA ARG A 19 -7.60 6.75 9.88
C ARG A 19 -7.90 8.23 10.09
N TYR A 20 -7.06 9.12 9.57
CA TYR A 20 -7.27 10.57 9.60
C TYR A 20 -8.17 11.10 8.47
N ASN A 21 -8.73 10.19 7.65
CA ASN A 21 -9.57 10.52 6.49
C ASN A 21 -8.86 11.34 5.40
N GLU A 22 -7.53 11.23 5.30
CA GLU A 22 -6.67 11.92 4.33
C GLU A 22 -6.40 11.03 3.10
N LEU A 23 -7.45 10.71 2.33
CA LEU A 23 -7.42 9.72 1.24
C LEU A 23 -6.73 10.19 -0.06
N ASN A 24 -6.39 11.47 -0.16
CA ASN A 24 -5.73 12.07 -1.33
C ASN A 24 -4.24 12.33 -1.11
N THR A 25 -3.67 11.80 -0.03
CA THR A 25 -2.26 11.96 0.29
C THR A 25 -1.39 11.08 -0.61
N VAL A 26 -0.17 11.55 -0.86
CA VAL A 26 0.87 10.82 -1.57
C VAL A 26 2.07 10.71 -0.63
N ILE A 27 2.51 9.48 -0.39
CA ILE A 27 3.70 9.20 0.40
C ILE A 27 4.91 9.36 -0.52
N TYR A 28 5.91 10.10 -0.04
CA TYR A 28 7.13 10.29 -0.80
C TYR A 28 7.90 8.98 -0.93
N MET A 29 8.07 8.49 -2.17
CA MET A 29 8.82 7.28 -2.48
C MET A 29 9.85 7.56 -3.57
N SER A 30 11.08 7.07 -3.37
CA SER A 30 12.14 7.18 -4.38
C SER A 30 13.09 5.98 -4.37
N GLY A 31 13.82 5.80 -5.47
CA GLY A 31 14.84 4.76 -5.63
C GLY A 31 15.03 4.30 -7.07
N SER A 32 15.57 3.09 -7.25
CA SER A 32 15.80 2.53 -8.58
C SER A 32 14.52 1.99 -9.23
N LYS A 33 14.55 1.78 -10.56
CA LYS A 33 13.46 1.10 -11.30
C LYS A 33 13.12 -0.27 -10.71
N LEU A 34 14.15 -1.04 -10.32
CA LEU A 34 13.97 -2.34 -9.67
C LEU A 34 13.22 -2.23 -8.34
N LYS A 35 13.43 -1.15 -7.59
CA LYS A 35 12.70 -0.90 -6.34
C LYS A 35 11.24 -0.56 -6.64
N LYS A 36 10.97 0.31 -7.62
CA LYS A 36 9.60 0.63 -8.07
C LYS A 36 8.83 -0.64 -8.47
N SER A 37 9.40 -1.50 -9.32
CA SER A 37 8.73 -2.74 -9.73
C SER A 37 8.54 -3.75 -8.60
N LYS A 38 9.40 -3.74 -7.57
CA LYS A 38 9.18 -4.54 -6.37
C LYS A 38 8.05 -3.98 -5.50
N TYR A 39 7.92 -2.66 -5.42
CA TYR A 39 6.82 -2.00 -4.74
C TYR A 39 5.48 -2.30 -5.40
N GLU A 40 5.42 -2.26 -6.74
CA GLU A 40 4.23 -2.63 -7.52
C GLU A 40 3.78 -4.06 -7.18
N LYS A 41 4.71 -5.02 -7.20
CA LYS A 41 4.40 -6.42 -6.82
C LYS A 41 3.91 -6.57 -5.39
N LEU A 42 4.54 -5.87 -4.44
CA LEU A 42 4.11 -5.92 -3.03
C LEU A 42 2.74 -5.28 -2.82
N LEU A 43 2.39 -4.26 -3.59
CA LEU A 43 1.06 -3.66 -3.59
C LEU A 43 0.02 -4.65 -4.12
N ASP A 44 0.32 -5.31 -5.24
CA ASP A 44 -0.57 -6.33 -5.82
C ASP A 44 -0.80 -7.48 -4.82
N GLU A 45 0.27 -8.00 -4.21
CA GLU A 45 0.18 -9.01 -3.14
C GLU A 45 -0.67 -8.53 -1.96
N TYR A 46 -0.54 -7.27 -1.55
CA TYR A 46 -1.32 -6.72 -0.44
C TYR A 46 -2.83 -6.69 -0.76
N VAL A 47 -3.20 -6.27 -1.97
CA VAL A 47 -4.59 -6.23 -2.44
C VAL A 47 -5.17 -7.63 -2.56
N GLU A 48 -4.43 -8.56 -3.17
CA GLU A 48 -4.87 -9.95 -3.34
C GLU A 48 -5.06 -10.66 -2.00
N ASN A 49 -4.12 -10.49 -1.06
CA ASN A 49 -4.23 -11.10 0.27
C ASN A 49 -5.44 -10.55 1.03
N SER A 50 -5.65 -9.23 1.04
CA SER A 50 -6.81 -8.63 1.69
C SER A 50 -8.14 -9.12 1.11
N LYS A 51 -8.21 -9.26 -0.22
CA LYS A 51 -9.38 -9.82 -0.90
C LYS A 51 -9.62 -11.27 -0.48
N LEU A 52 -8.59 -12.10 -0.50
CA LEU A 52 -8.67 -13.52 -0.12
C LEU A 52 -9.06 -13.66 1.36
N ASP A 53 -8.48 -12.87 2.25
CA ASP A 53 -8.81 -12.87 3.68
C ASP A 53 -10.27 -12.45 3.93
N CYS A 54 -10.79 -11.50 3.14
CA CYS A 54 -12.20 -11.12 3.20
C CYS A 54 -13.12 -12.22 2.67
N GLU A 55 -12.74 -12.90 1.58
CA GLU A 55 -13.49 -14.01 0.99
C GLU A 55 -13.53 -15.23 1.93
N LEU A 56 -12.42 -15.51 2.61
CA LEU A 56 -12.30 -16.58 3.60
C LEU A 56 -12.94 -16.24 4.96
N GLY A 57 -13.39 -15.00 5.14
CA GLY A 57 -13.98 -14.52 6.40
C GLY A 57 -12.97 -14.35 7.54
N VAL A 58 -11.68 -14.26 7.22
CA VAL A 58 -10.59 -13.96 8.18
C VAL A 58 -10.69 -12.51 8.65
N ILE A 59 -11.05 -11.61 7.73
CA ILE A 59 -11.31 -10.19 8.03
C ILE A 59 -12.75 -9.80 7.64
N THR A 60 -13.25 -8.75 8.29
CA THR A 60 -14.56 -8.18 7.94
C THR A 60 -14.46 -7.33 6.67
N LYS A 61 -15.60 -7.08 6.02
CA LYS A 61 -15.69 -6.18 4.86
C LYS A 61 -15.19 -4.77 5.19
N GLU A 62 -15.44 -4.28 6.40
CA GLU A 62 -14.98 -2.97 6.87
C GLU A 62 -13.44 -2.88 6.93
N ILE A 63 -12.78 -3.95 7.39
CA ILE A 63 -11.32 -4.03 7.41
C ILE A 63 -10.79 -4.09 5.98
N HIS A 64 -11.40 -4.91 5.12
CA HIS A 64 -11.03 -4.96 3.71
C HIS A 64 -11.16 -3.58 3.03
N GLU A 65 -12.26 -2.86 3.23
CA GLU A 65 -12.45 -1.51 2.69
C GLU A 65 -11.41 -0.52 3.23
N PHE A 66 -11.03 -0.65 4.51
CA PHE A 66 -9.95 0.15 5.10
C PHE A 66 -8.61 -0.14 4.41
N GLU A 67 -8.28 -1.40 4.19
CA GLU A 67 -7.05 -1.83 3.51
C GLU A 67 -7.04 -1.40 2.04
N MET A 68 -8.18 -1.45 1.35
CA MET A 68 -8.31 -0.97 -0.03
C MET A 68 -8.07 0.53 -0.14
N LYS A 69 -8.55 1.33 0.84
CA LYS A 69 -8.25 2.77 0.90
C LYS A 69 -6.75 3.03 1.10
N ALA A 70 -6.08 2.23 1.92
CA ALA A 70 -4.64 2.34 2.12
C ALA A 70 -3.87 1.94 0.86
N ALA A 71 -4.31 0.87 0.18
CA ALA A 71 -3.75 0.44 -1.10
C ALA A 71 -3.87 1.53 -2.17
N ASP A 72 -4.97 2.29 -2.20
CA ASP A 72 -5.18 3.39 -3.15
C ASP A 72 -4.19 4.54 -2.93
N ILE A 73 -3.89 4.88 -1.68
CA ILE A 73 -2.84 5.85 -1.31
C ILE A 73 -1.47 5.36 -1.78
N LEU A 74 -1.15 4.09 -1.52
CA LEU A 74 0.11 3.47 -1.95
C LEU A 74 0.24 3.45 -3.47
N LYS A 75 -0.84 3.16 -4.18
CA LYS A 75 -0.88 3.15 -5.65
C LYS A 75 -0.54 4.53 -6.21
N LYS A 76 -1.23 5.59 -5.75
CA LYS A 76 -0.92 6.98 -6.10
C LYS A 76 0.54 7.33 -5.78
N SER A 77 1.06 6.80 -4.67
CA SER A 77 2.46 7.01 -4.26
C SER A 77 3.48 6.35 -5.18
N ILE A 78 3.18 5.13 -5.65
CA ILE A 78 4.02 4.41 -6.62
C ILE A 78 3.95 5.05 -8.01
N GLU A 79 2.80 5.60 -8.40
CA GLU A 79 2.66 6.37 -9.65
C GLU A 79 3.56 7.61 -9.64
N ASN A 80 3.66 8.29 -8.49
CA ASN A 80 4.53 9.45 -8.27
C ASN A 80 5.97 9.08 -7.83
N PHE A 81 6.36 7.80 -7.93
CA PHE A 81 7.66 7.33 -7.47
C PHE A 81 8.80 7.94 -8.27
N ILE A 82 9.74 8.59 -7.58
CA ILE A 82 10.88 9.25 -8.20
C ILE A 82 12.01 8.25 -8.45
N VAL A 83 12.33 8.04 -9.72
CA VAL A 83 13.40 7.14 -10.15
C VAL A 83 14.67 7.93 -10.43
N TYR A 84 15.80 7.48 -9.89
CA TYR A 84 17.14 8.01 -10.15
C TYR A 84 18.15 6.89 -10.42
#